data_AF-A0A1X6X604-F1
#
_entry.id   AF-A0A1X6X604-F1
#
_cell.length_a   1.000
_cell.length_b   1.000
_cell.length_c   1.000
_cell.angle_alpha   90.00
_cell.angle_beta   90.00
_cell.angle_gamma   90.00
#
_symmetry.space_group_name_H-M   'P 1'
#
loop_
_entity.id
_entity.type
_entity.pdbx_description
1 polymer ?
#
loop_
_entity_poly.entity_id
_entity_poly.type
_entity_poly.pdbx_seq_one_letter_code
_entity_poly.pdbx_strand_id
1 'polypeptide(L)'
;MQTALDTCGIATDNWSVDYPESGDSVTFDGVGLTSSDVYFDEVECFGTELGMPGHVTSEMEQTRALDGRRDASWSGFTVSWSYHPDDGMNAIFALSDER
;
A
#
# COMPACT_ATOMS: atom_id res chain seq x y z
N MET A 1 -11.29 -4.83 0.18
CA MET A 1 -10.06 -4.49 -0.56
C MET A 1 -10.30 -4.47 -2.07
N GLN A 2 -10.88 -5.51 -2.69
CA GLN A 2 -11.23 -5.48 -4.13
C GLN A 2 -11.95 -4.20 -4.56
N THR A 3 -13.00 -3.79 -3.84
CA THR A 3 -13.74 -2.55 -4.17
C THR A 3 -12.85 -1.31 -4.18
N ALA A 4 -11.88 -1.20 -3.27
CA ALA A 4 -10.95 -0.08 -3.25
C ALA A 4 -9.97 -0.12 -4.44
N LEU A 5 -9.49 -1.31 -4.82
CA LEU A 5 -8.69 -1.50 -6.04
C LEU A 5 -9.48 -1.05 -7.27
N ASP A 6 -10.73 -1.49 -7.40
CA ASP A 6 -11.60 -1.14 -8.53
C ASP A 6 -11.89 0.37 -8.58
N THR A 7 -12.19 0.98 -7.43
CA THR A 7 -12.44 2.43 -7.32
C THR A 7 -11.23 3.25 -7.75
N CYS A 8 -10.02 2.82 -7.35
CA CYS A 8 -8.78 3.51 -7.67
C CYS A 8 -8.20 3.13 -9.04
N GLY A 9 -8.84 2.24 -9.78
CA GLY A 9 -8.41 1.82 -11.12
C GLY A 9 -7.15 0.96 -11.13
N ILE A 10 -6.83 0.30 -10.01
CA ILE A 10 -5.61 -0.49 -9.85
C ILE A 10 -5.83 -1.90 -10.40
N ALA A 11 -5.09 -2.24 -11.44
CA ALA A 11 -5.10 -3.57 -12.02
C ALA A 11 -4.30 -4.57 -11.17
N THR A 12 -4.78 -5.80 -11.06
CA THR A 12 -4.16 -6.90 -10.28
C THR A 12 -3.51 -7.97 -11.18
N ASP A 13 -3.50 -7.76 -12.49
CA ASP A 13 -2.88 -8.66 -13.49
C ASP A 13 -1.45 -8.23 -13.86
N ASN A 14 -0.78 -7.50 -12.97
CA ASN A 14 0.60 -7.07 -13.10
C ASN A 14 1.47 -7.62 -11.95
N TRP A 15 2.78 -7.35 -12.01
CA TRP A 15 3.73 -7.82 -11.01
C TRP A 15 3.81 -6.91 -9.78
N SER A 16 3.37 -5.65 -9.89
CA SER A 16 3.44 -4.62 -8.84
C SER A 16 2.32 -4.76 -7.81
N VAL A 17 1.32 -5.61 -8.05
CA VAL A 17 0.17 -5.82 -7.17
C VAL A 17 -0.05 -7.31 -6.94
N ASP A 18 0.04 -7.74 -5.69
CA ASP A 18 -0.41 -9.08 -5.27
C ASP A 18 -1.70 -8.96 -4.45
N TYR A 19 -2.76 -9.60 -4.93
CA TYR A 19 -4.05 -9.69 -4.27
C TYR A 19 -4.49 -11.16 -4.19
N PRO A 20 -4.28 -11.83 -3.05
CA PRO A 20 -4.63 -13.24 -2.90
C PRO A 20 -6.14 -13.46 -2.91
N GLU A 21 -6.57 -14.67 -3.29
CA GLU A 21 -7.99 -15.06 -3.34
C GLU A 21 -8.71 -14.94 -1.97
N SER A 22 -7.95 -15.03 -0.87
CA SER A 22 -8.46 -14.79 0.50
C SER A 22 -8.98 -13.37 0.70
N GLY A 23 -8.45 -12.40 -0.05
CA GLY A 23 -8.83 -10.99 0.03
C GLY A 23 -8.51 -10.31 1.35
N ASP A 24 -7.62 -10.91 2.15
CA ASP A 24 -7.20 -10.46 3.48
C ASP A 24 -6.03 -9.47 3.45
N SER A 25 -5.33 -9.37 2.33
CA SER A 25 -4.26 -8.40 2.11
C SER A 25 -4.19 -7.90 0.67
N VAL A 26 -3.49 -6.78 0.47
CA VAL A 26 -2.99 -6.30 -0.82
C VAL A 26 -1.53 -5.91 -0.64
N THR A 27 -0.65 -6.42 -1.50
CA THR A 27 0.75 -6.00 -1.56
C THR A 27 0.96 -5.12 -2.79
N PHE A 28 1.65 -4.01 -2.58
CA PHE A 28 2.17 -3.15 -3.63
C PHE A 28 3.70 -3.24 -3.63
N ASP A 29 4.29 -3.53 -4.78
CA ASP A 29 5.73 -3.64 -4.98
C ASP A 29 6.20 -2.62 -6.02
N GLY A 30 7.32 -1.95 -5.74
CA GLY A 30 7.94 -1.07 -6.73
C GLY A 30 7.27 0.29 -6.91
N VAL A 31 6.36 0.69 -6.03
CA VAL A 31 5.50 1.87 -6.23
C VAL A 31 6.35 3.11 -6.54
N GLY A 32 6.02 3.78 -7.65
CA GLY A 32 6.72 4.98 -8.13
C GLY A 32 7.99 4.73 -8.95
N LEU A 33 8.39 3.47 -9.19
CA LEU A 33 9.45 3.15 -10.15
C LEU A 33 8.97 3.32 -11.59
N THR A 34 9.90 3.62 -12.51
CA THR A 34 9.59 3.67 -13.95
C THR A 34 9.13 2.33 -14.53
N SER A 35 9.44 1.22 -13.86
CA SER A 35 9.04 -0.14 -14.23
C SER A 35 7.81 -0.65 -13.49
N SER A 36 7.29 0.13 -12.53
CA SER A 36 6.08 -0.22 -11.79
C SER A 36 4.85 0.22 -12.58
N ASP A 37 3.81 -0.60 -12.50
CA ASP A 37 2.49 -0.26 -13.05
C ASP A 37 1.63 0.51 -12.04
N VAL A 38 2.15 0.75 -10.82
CA VAL A 38 1.47 1.47 -9.73
C VAL A 38 2.27 2.70 -9.30
N TYR A 39 1.57 3.83 -9.21
CA TYR A 39 2.05 5.12 -8.72
C TYR A 39 1.62 5.37 -7.27
N PHE A 40 2.29 6.31 -6.61
CA PHE A 40 1.99 6.63 -5.22
C PHE A 40 0.55 7.14 -5.02
N ASP A 41 0.03 7.97 -5.92
CA ASP A 41 -1.35 8.49 -5.87
C ASP A 41 -2.41 7.37 -5.88
N GLU A 42 -2.12 6.23 -6.52
CA GLU A 42 -3.01 5.07 -6.52
C GLU A 42 -3.00 4.34 -5.17
N VAL A 43 -1.82 4.20 -4.55
CA VAL A 43 -1.69 3.65 -3.19
C VAL A 43 -2.35 4.57 -2.16
N GLU A 44 -2.22 5.89 -2.31
CA GLU A 44 -2.92 6.89 -1.50
C GLU A 44 -4.44 6.76 -1.66
N CYS A 45 -4.93 6.66 -2.89
CA CYS A 45 -6.35 6.43 -3.17
C CYS A 45 -6.84 5.15 -2.48
N PHE A 46 -6.11 4.05 -2.66
CA PHE A 46 -6.48 2.76 -2.08
C PHE A 46 -6.52 2.83 -0.55
N GLY A 47 -5.51 3.42 0.08
CA GLY A 47 -5.49 3.65 1.52
C GLY A 47 -6.66 4.52 1.98
N THR A 48 -6.99 5.59 1.24
CA THR A 48 -8.11 6.49 1.54
C THR A 48 -9.45 5.77 1.51
N GLU A 49 -9.68 4.90 0.52
CA GLU A 49 -10.88 4.05 0.45
C GLU A 49 -10.98 3.07 1.64
N LEU A 50 -9.85 2.67 2.22
CA LEU A 50 -9.78 1.89 3.46
C LEU A 50 -9.85 2.75 4.74
N GLY A 51 -10.04 4.07 4.62
CA GLY A 51 -10.10 4.99 5.75
C GLY A 51 -8.75 5.31 6.39
N MET A 52 -7.65 5.16 5.65
CA MET A 52 -6.30 5.48 6.12
C MET A 52 -6.22 6.95 6.57
N PRO A 53 -5.78 7.21 7.81
CA PRO A 53 -5.63 8.58 8.28
C PRO A 53 -4.58 9.33 7.45
N GLY A 54 -4.83 10.60 7.13
CA GLY A 54 -3.89 11.40 6.31
C GLY A 54 -2.47 11.54 6.90
N HIS A 55 -2.30 11.37 8.22
CA HIS A 55 -0.96 11.35 8.81
C HIS A 55 -0.14 10.14 8.36
N VAL A 56 -0.77 9.00 8.08
CA VAL A 56 -0.10 7.79 7.57
C VAL A 56 0.43 8.05 6.16
N THR A 57 -0.34 8.72 5.29
CA THR A 57 0.15 9.20 3.98
C THR A 57 1.37 10.11 4.15
N SER A 58 1.29 11.10 5.04
CA SER A 58 2.42 12.01 5.29
C SER A 58 3.65 11.30 5.87
N GLU A 59 3.48 10.21 6.63
CA GLU A 59 4.60 9.37 7.08
C GLU A 59 5.19 8.56 5.93
N MET A 60 4.35 8.00 5.04
CA MET A 60 4.79 7.29 3.83
C MET A 60 5.64 8.18 2.92
N GLU A 61 5.18 9.39 2.61
CA GLU A 61 5.92 10.36 1.77
C GLU A 61 7.29 10.77 2.35
N GLN A 62 7.39 10.80 3.69
CA GLN A 62 8.62 11.20 4.39
C GLN A 62 9.54 10.02 4.73
N THR A 63 9.13 8.79 4.41
CA THR A 63 9.90 7.59 4.74
C THR A 63 11.15 7.50 3.86
N ARG A 64 12.32 7.37 4.50
CA ARG A 64 13.60 7.19 3.82
C ARG A 64 14.04 5.73 3.93
N ALA A 65 14.95 5.32 3.05
CA ALA A 65 15.55 3.99 3.11
C ALA A 65 16.13 3.61 4.48
N LEU A 66 16.72 4.58 5.19
CA LEU A 66 17.33 4.36 6.49
C LEU A 66 16.32 4.16 7.62
N ASP A 67 15.05 4.53 7.42
CA ASP A 67 14.00 4.39 8.43
C ASP A 67 13.48 2.93 8.50
N GLY A 68 13.84 2.10 7.53
CA GLY A 68 13.48 0.69 7.47
C GLY A 68 11.99 0.47 7.19
N ARG A 69 11.46 -0.66 7.68
CA ARG A 69 10.03 -0.97 7.61
C ARG A 69 9.29 -0.18 8.68
N ARG A 70 8.23 0.51 8.28
CA ARG A 70 7.27 1.24 9.11
C ARG A 70 5.93 0.52 9.11
N ASP A 71 5.09 0.84 10.08
CA ASP A 71 3.75 0.28 10.21
C ASP A 71 2.77 1.27 10.83
N ALA A 72 1.49 1.12 10.50
CA ALA A 72 0.38 1.85 11.08
C ALA A 72 -0.88 0.97 11.09
N SER A 73 -1.82 1.28 11.98
CA SER A 73 -3.10 0.58 12.08
C SER A 73 -4.26 1.53 12.34
N TRP A 74 -5.42 1.19 11.79
CA TRP A 74 -6.68 1.93 11.96
C TRP A 74 -7.86 1.02 11.62
N SER A 75 -8.99 1.19 12.30
CA SER A 75 -10.32 0.67 11.90
C SER A 75 -10.34 -0.70 11.20
N GLY A 76 -9.72 -1.73 11.78
CA GLY A 76 -9.71 -3.08 11.22
C GLY A 76 -8.70 -3.32 10.08
N PHE A 77 -7.76 -2.40 9.87
CA PHE A 77 -6.69 -2.47 8.86
C PHE A 77 -5.32 -2.15 9.47
N THR A 78 -4.31 -2.79 8.90
CA THR A 78 -2.91 -2.44 9.10
C THR A 78 -2.27 -2.13 7.75
N VAL A 79 -1.28 -1.25 7.74
CA VAL A 79 -0.33 -1.14 6.63
C VAL A 79 1.09 -1.23 7.15
N SER A 80 1.96 -1.90 6.40
CA SER A 80 3.39 -1.88 6.62
C SER A 80 4.13 -1.53 5.34
N TRP A 81 5.01 -0.54 5.38
CA TRP A 81 5.69 -0.04 4.19
C TRP A 81 7.17 0.22 4.43
N SER A 82 7.93 0.17 3.34
CA SER A 82 9.34 0.58 3.30
C SER A 82 9.60 1.26 1.96
N TYR A 83 10.60 2.12 1.91
CA TYR A 83 11.01 2.79 0.68
C TYR A 83 12.49 2.57 0.42
N HIS A 84 12.86 2.37 -0.83
CA HIS A 84 14.25 2.45 -1.28
C HIS A 84 14.33 3.20 -2.63
N PRO A 85 15.29 4.11 -2.84
CA PRO A 85 15.41 4.83 -4.11
C PRO A 85 15.55 3.95 -5.34
N ASP A 86 16.16 2.77 -5.20
CA ASP A 86 16.37 1.85 -6.33
C ASP A 86 15.16 0.94 -6.58
N ASP A 87 14.32 0.72 -5.55
CA ASP A 87 13.24 -0.28 -5.57
C ASP A 87 11.84 0.33 -5.38
N GLY A 88 11.72 1.64 -5.21
CA GLY A 88 10.44 2.30 -4.93
C GLY A 88 9.92 2.01 -3.52
N MET A 89 8.62 2.20 -3.32
CA MET A 89 7.94 1.83 -2.09
C MET A 89 7.32 0.44 -2.21
N ASN A 90 7.52 -0.38 -1.17
CA ASN A 90 6.78 -1.63 -1.00
C ASN A 90 5.84 -1.47 0.18
N ALA A 91 4.55 -1.76 -0.01
CA ALA A 91 3.51 -1.59 1.00
C ALA A 91 2.62 -2.84 1.08
N ILE A 92 2.26 -3.26 2.29
CA ILE A 92 1.34 -4.38 2.53
C ILE A 92 0.20 -3.84 3.37
N PHE A 93 -1.00 -3.81 2.80
CA PHE A 93 -2.23 -3.56 3.53
C PHE A 93 -2.86 -4.89 3.91
N ALA A 94 -3.33 -5.04 5.14
CA ALA A 94 -3.96 -6.26 5.62
C ALA A 94 -5.14 -5.95 6.55
N LEU A 95 -6.09 -6.87 6.63
CA LEU A 95 -7.10 -6.86 7.69
C LEU A 95 -6.39 -7.00 9.05
N SER A 96 -6.75 -6.18 10.02
CA SER A 96 -6.30 -6.37 11.40
C SER A 96 -7.02 -7.57 12.00
N ASP A 97 -6.26 -8.49 12.59
CA ASP A 97 -6.84 -9.57 13.41
C ASP A 97 -7.27 -8.96 14.76
N GLU A 98 -8.52 -8.53 14.85
CA GLU A 98 -9.15 -8.16 16.13
C GLU A 98 -9.44 -9.45 16.93
N ARG A 99 -8.43 -9.95 17.65
CA ARG A 99 -8.61 -11.03 18.64
C ARG A 99 -9.13 -10.54 19.98
#